data_AF-A0A496T6K3-F1
#
_entry.id   AF-A0A496T6K3-F1
#
_cell.length_a   1.000
_cell.length_b   1.000
_cell.length_c   1.000
_cell.angle_alpha   90.00
_cell.angle_beta   90.00
_cell.angle_gamma   90.00
#
_symmetry.space_group_name_H-M   'P 1'
#
loop_
_entity.id
_entity.type
_entity.pdbx_description
1 polymer ?
#
loop_
_entity_poly.entity_id
_entity_poly.type
_entity_poly.pdbx_seq_one_letter_code
_entity_poly.pdbx_strand_id
1 'polypeptide(L)'
;MKGKNAFRLRLDYSNMMAENIGSKHGIDRKQIQKIADSIDPIHQEFLHHRQSDEVSFWNLPSQKKMAEEVLNYVRKVRGKFDHYVHIGIGSSALGAIA
;
A
#
# COMPACT_ATOMS: atom_id res chain seq x y z
N MET A 1 -3.94 2.76 -27.95
CA MET A 1 -3.76 2.40 -26.53
C MET A 1 -5.12 2.42 -25.85
N LYS A 2 -5.75 1.25 -25.65
CA LYS A 2 -7.10 1.14 -25.07
C LYS A 2 -7.00 1.06 -23.53
N GLY A 3 -7.68 1.98 -22.85
CA GLY A 3 -8.33 1.78 -21.55
C GLY A 3 -7.46 1.68 -20.29
N LYS A 4 -7.07 2.82 -19.70
CA LYS A 4 -6.88 2.87 -18.24
C LYS A 4 -8.27 2.86 -17.59
N ASN A 5 -8.86 1.68 -17.40
CA ASN A 5 -9.86 1.54 -16.35
C ASN A 5 -9.09 1.67 -15.03
N ALA A 6 -9.02 2.90 -14.51
CA ALA A 6 -8.41 3.15 -13.21
C ALA A 6 -9.27 2.44 -12.15
N PHE A 7 -8.77 1.32 -11.62
CA PHE A 7 -9.33 0.69 -10.45
C PHE A 7 -9.29 1.71 -9.30
N ARG A 8 -10.45 2.26 -8.96
CA ARG A 8 -10.60 3.20 -7.86
C ARG A 8 -10.92 2.40 -6.61
N LEU A 9 -9.96 2.33 -5.69
CA LEU A 9 -10.23 1.86 -4.33
C LEU A 9 -11.21 2.84 -3.67
N ARG A 10 -12.27 2.29 -3.07
CA ARG A 10 -13.24 3.05 -2.26
C ARG A 10 -13.12 2.55 -0.83
N LEU A 11 -12.88 3.46 0.10
CA LEU A 11 -12.94 3.19 1.53
C LEU A 11 -14.32 3.63 2.04
N ASP A 12 -15.18 2.66 2.32
CA ASP A 12 -16.47 2.89 2.99
C ASP A 12 -16.32 2.48 4.46
N TYR A 13 -16.26 3.48 5.34
CA TYR A 13 -16.15 3.30 6.78
C TYR A 13 -17.48 3.53 7.49
N SER A 14 -18.61 3.58 6.76
CA SER A 14 -19.93 3.89 7.32
C SER A 14 -20.36 2.94 8.45
N ASN A 15 -20.00 1.66 8.36
CA ASN A 15 -20.27 0.66 9.42
C ASN A 15 -19.39 0.82 10.68
N MET A 16 -18.49 1.79 10.71
CA MET A 16 -17.75 2.20 11.90
C MET A 16 -18.37 3.41 12.59
N MET A 17 -19.33 4.09 11.94
CA MET A 17 -19.86 5.38 12.35
C MET A 17 -21.06 5.25 13.29
N ALA A 18 -21.16 6.14 14.28
CA ALA A 18 -22.25 6.17 15.26
C ALA A 18 -23.63 6.30 14.61
N GLU A 19 -23.72 6.96 13.45
CA GLU A 19 -24.94 7.10 12.66
C GLU A 19 -25.54 5.75 12.22
N ASN A 20 -24.70 4.71 12.05
CA ASN A 20 -25.13 3.40 11.56
C ASN A 20 -25.20 2.33 12.66
N ILE A 21 -24.31 2.38 13.66
CA ILE A 21 -24.20 1.33 14.69
C ILE A 21 -24.49 1.82 16.12
N GLY A 22 -24.94 3.07 16.27
CA GLY A 22 -25.30 3.69 17.54
C GLY A 22 -24.12 4.29 18.31
N SER A 23 -24.39 5.31 19.11
CA SER A 23 -23.37 6.11 19.84
C SER A 23 -22.57 5.31 20.90
N LYS A 24 -23.08 4.16 21.33
CA LYS A 24 -22.39 3.30 22.31
C LYS A 24 -21.15 2.62 21.71
N HIS A 25 -21.19 2.28 20.42
CA HIS A 25 -20.16 1.45 19.77
C HIS A 25 -19.56 2.08 18.51
N GLY A 26 -20.22 3.06 17.90
CA GLY A 26 -19.73 3.76 16.71
C GLY A 26 -18.92 5.01 17.01
N ILE A 27 -18.15 5.43 16.02
CA ILE A 27 -17.31 6.62 16.05
C ILE A 27 -18.19 7.84 15.71
N ASP A 28 -18.20 8.84 16.60
CA ASP A 28 -18.80 10.14 16.34
C ASP A 28 -17.87 10.97 15.45
N ARG A 29 -18.41 11.72 14.48
CA ARG A 29 -17.63 12.64 13.63
C ARG A 29 -16.77 13.62 14.42
N LYS A 30 -17.23 14.06 15.58
CA LYS A 30 -16.47 14.94 16.48
C LYS A 30 -15.21 14.26 17.00
N GLN A 31 -15.19 12.94 17.17
CA GLN A 31 -13.98 12.22 17.58
C GLN A 31 -12.93 12.22 16.47
N ILE A 32 -13.35 12.05 15.21
CA ILE A 32 -12.47 12.17 14.05
C ILE A 32 -11.94 13.61 13.94
N GLN A 33 -12.82 14.61 14.09
CA GLN A 33 -12.42 16.01 13.98
C GLN A 33 -11.43 16.42 15.08
N LYS A 34 -11.57 15.87 16.29
CA LYS A 34 -10.66 16.15 17.42
C LYS A 34 -9.22 15.70 17.17
N ILE A 35 -9.02 14.67 16.36
CA ILE A 35 -7.67 14.19 16.05
C ILE A 35 -7.10 14.82 14.77
N ALA A 36 -7.92 15.48 13.95
CA ALA A 36 -7.50 16.04 12.67
C ALA A 36 -6.29 16.97 12.81
N ASP A 37 -6.32 17.89 13.78
CA ASP A 37 -5.24 18.85 14.02
C ASP A 37 -3.92 18.16 14.42
N SER A 38 -3.99 16.97 15.05
CA SER A 38 -2.81 16.18 15.41
C SER A 38 -2.25 15.34 14.26
N ILE A 39 -3.07 15.04 13.23
CA ILE A 39 -2.65 14.27 12.06
C ILE A 39 -1.80 15.10 11.11
N ASP A 40 -2.08 16.39 10.97
CA ASP A 40 -1.34 17.28 10.06
C ASP A 40 0.18 17.26 10.29
N PRO A 41 0.71 17.49 11.50
CA PRO A 41 2.15 17.44 11.72
C PRO A 41 2.75 16.04 11.47
N ILE A 42 2.03 14.98 11.84
CA ILE A 42 2.45 13.59 11.57
C ILE A 42 2.54 13.36 10.06
N HIS A 43 1.53 13.78 9.30
CA HIS A 43 1.53 13.65 7.85
C HIS A 43 2.71 14.39 7.20
N GLN A 44 3.05 15.60 7.69
CA GLN A 44 4.22 16.32 7.20
C GLN A 44 5.54 15.60 7.53
N GLU A 45 5.68 15.03 8.72
CA GLU A 45 6.84 14.20 9.10
C GLU A 45 7.00 13.00 8.16
N PHE A 46 5.90 12.30 7.88
CA PHE A 46 5.88 11.19 6.94
C PHE A 46 6.28 11.63 5.51
N LEU A 47 5.82 12.80 5.05
CA LEU A 47 6.24 13.36 3.77
C LEU A 47 7.73 13.72 3.75
N HIS A 48 8.27 14.22 4.86
CA HIS A 48 9.70 14.49 5.00
C HIS A 48 10.52 13.20 4.90
N HIS A 49 10.16 12.16 5.67
CA HIS A 49 10.84 10.86 5.60
C HIS A 49 10.76 10.21 4.21
N ARG A 50 9.69 10.47 3.46
CA ARG A 50 9.57 10.03 2.07
C ARG A 50 10.55 10.75 1.14
N GLN A 51 10.79 12.04 1.36
CA GLN A 51 11.73 12.85 0.57
C GLN A 51 13.19 12.54 0.91
N SER A 52 13.49 12.20 2.17
CA SER A 52 14.83 11.78 2.61
C SER A 52 15.15 10.31 2.32
N ASP A 53 14.19 9.55 1.74
CA ASP A 53 14.28 8.11 1.44
C ASP A 53 14.46 7.20 2.67
N GLU A 54 14.21 7.72 3.87
CA GLU A 54 14.17 6.93 5.11
C GLU A 54 13.03 5.91 5.12
N VAL A 55 11.96 6.20 4.37
CA VAL A 55 10.80 5.31 4.17
C VAL A 55 10.75 4.86 2.69
N SER A 56 11.76 4.10 2.29
CA SER A 56 11.99 3.70 0.88
C SER A 56 10.83 2.92 0.24
N PHE A 57 10.04 2.19 1.04
CA PHE A 57 8.91 1.41 0.52
C PHE A 57 7.83 2.30 -0.12
N TRP A 58 7.68 3.55 0.32
CA TRP A 58 6.63 4.44 -0.17
C TRP A 58 6.85 4.86 -1.63
N ASN A 59 8.13 4.93 -2.04
CA ASN A 59 8.51 5.26 -3.41
C ASN A 59 8.59 4.03 -4.32
N LEU A 60 8.34 2.80 -3.82
CA LEU A 60 8.41 1.56 -4.61
C LEU A 60 7.64 1.61 -5.92
N PRO A 61 6.38 2.09 -5.99
CA PRO A 61 5.64 2.13 -7.26
C PRO A 61 6.31 2.99 -8.34
N SER A 62 7.15 3.96 -7.93
CA SER A 62 7.93 4.79 -8.86
C SER A 62 9.29 4.20 -9.23
N GLN A 63 9.78 3.16 -8.55
CA GLN A 63 11.07 2.51 -8.81
C GLN A 63 11.06 1.61 -10.06
N LYS A 64 10.84 2.21 -11.24
CA LYS A 64 10.72 1.48 -12.51
C LYS A 64 11.95 0.67 -12.88
N LYS A 65 13.15 1.14 -12.50
CA LYS A 65 14.41 0.45 -12.79
C LYS A 65 14.46 -0.96 -12.17
N MET A 66 14.05 -1.09 -10.91
CA MET A 66 13.99 -2.40 -10.23
C MET A 66 13.03 -3.35 -10.96
N ALA A 67 11.84 -2.86 -11.33
CA ALA A 67 10.88 -3.66 -12.09
C ALA A 67 11.44 -4.09 -13.45
N GLU A 68 12.14 -3.20 -14.15
CA GLU A 68 12.81 -3.51 -15.42
C GLU A 68 13.90 -4.57 -15.24
N GLU A 69 14.71 -4.50 -14.19
CA GLU A 69 15.75 -5.50 -13.89
C GLU A 69 15.16 -6.90 -13.68
N VAL A 70 14.08 -7.01 -12.90
CA VAL A 70 13.36 -8.28 -12.68
C VAL A 70 12.80 -8.79 -14.01
N LEU A 71 12.14 -7.94 -14.80
CA LEU A 71 11.60 -8.32 -16.11
C LEU A 71 12.69 -8.76 -17.08
N ASN A 72 13.85 -8.11 -17.06
CA ASN A 72 15.02 -8.47 -17.87
C ASN A 72 15.54 -9.86 -17.52
N TYR A 73 15.65 -10.17 -16.22
CA TYR A 73 16.03 -11.50 -15.77
C TYR A 73 15.02 -12.55 -16.21
N VAL A 74 13.72 -12.33 -15.96
CA VAL A 74 12.65 -13.25 -16.35
C VAL A 74 12.71 -13.54 -17.85
N ARG A 75 12.88 -12.51 -18.69
CA ARG A 75 13.00 -12.70 -20.15
C ARG A 75 14.15 -13.62 -20.56
N LYS A 76 15.27 -13.62 -19.83
CA LYS A 76 16.45 -14.47 -20.13
C LYS A 76 16.28 -15.93 -19.69
N VAL A 77 15.43 -16.19 -18.71
CA VAL A 77 15.27 -17.54 -18.11
C VAL A 77 13.92 -18.19 -18.41
N ARG A 78 12.97 -17.44 -18.95
CA ARG A 78 11.63 -17.94 -19.30
C ARG A 78 11.74 -19.14 -20.24
N GLY A 79 11.05 -20.23 -19.89
CA GLY A 79 11.05 -21.48 -20.65
C GLY A 79 12.25 -22.39 -20.39
N LYS A 80 13.20 -22.01 -19.53
CA LYS A 80 14.33 -22.86 -19.13
C LYS A 80 14.04 -23.77 -17.95
N PHE A 81 12.98 -23.47 -17.19
CA PHE A 81 12.61 -24.18 -15.97
C PHE A 81 11.11 -24.46 -15.99
N ASP A 82 10.73 -25.68 -15.61
CA ASP A 82 9.33 -26.06 -15.45
C ASP A 82 8.75 -25.55 -14.13
N HIS A 83 9.62 -25.37 -13.11
CA HIS A 83 9.23 -24.99 -11.77
C HIS A 83 10.13 -23.90 -11.18
N TYR A 84 9.53 -23.01 -10.41
CA TYR A 84 10.20 -22.04 -9.55
C TYR A 84 9.83 -22.33 -8.09
N VAL A 85 10.84 -22.47 -7.23
CA VAL A 85 10.67 -22.72 -5.79
C VAL A 85 11.12 -21.49 -5.03
N HIS A 86 10.18 -20.82 -4.37
CA HIS A 86 10.47 -19.71 -3.47
C HIS A 86 10.72 -20.24 -2.07
N ILE A 87 11.95 -20.11 -1.56
CA ILE A 87 12.30 -20.49 -0.19
C ILE A 87 12.40 -19.22 0.65
N GLY A 88 11.40 -18.99 1.51
CA GLY A 88 11.34 -17.81 2.39
C GLY A 88 10.35 -18.00 3.53
N ILE A 89 10.41 -17.09 4.50
CA ILE A 89 9.48 -17.04 5.65
C ILE A 89 9.11 -15.58 5.97
N GLY A 90 7.96 -15.37 6.61
CA GLY A 90 7.53 -14.03 7.04
C GLY A 90 7.37 -13.09 5.85
N SER A 91 7.83 -11.85 5.99
CA SER A 91 7.71 -10.82 4.93
C SER A 91 8.38 -11.23 3.60
N SER A 92 9.44 -12.05 3.66
CA SER A 92 10.13 -12.54 2.46
C SER A 92 9.30 -13.54 1.63
N ALA A 93 8.27 -14.16 2.21
CA ALA A 93 7.40 -15.13 1.51
C ALA A 93 5.94 -14.68 1.40
N LEU A 94 5.40 -14.00 2.41
CA LEU A 94 3.98 -13.59 2.45
C LEU A 94 3.60 -12.66 1.29
N GLY A 95 4.48 -11.73 0.92
CA GLY A 95 4.21 -10.82 -0.20
C GLY A 95 4.15 -11.50 -1.57
N ALA A 96 4.81 -12.65 -1.72
CA ALA A 96 4.82 -13.39 -2.99
C ALA A 96 3.54 -14.24 -3.19
N ILE A 97 2.81 -14.54 -2.12
CA ILE A 97 1.59 -15.38 -2.13
C ILE A 97 0.29 -14.58 -1.95
N ALA A 98 0.37 -13.27 -1.67
CA ALA A 98 -0.75 -12.38 -1.34
C ALA A 98 -1.46 -11.79 -2.56
#